data_AF-A0A7Y6UCW8-F1
#
_entry.id   AF-A0A7Y6UCW8-F1
#
_cell.length_a   1.000
_cell.length_b   1.000
_cell.length_c   1.000
_cell.angle_alpha   90.00
_cell.angle_beta   90.00
_cell.angle_gamma   90.00
#
_symmetry.space_group_name_H-M   'P 1'
#
loop_
_entity.id
_entity.type
_entity.pdbx_description
1 polymer ?
#
loop_
_entity_poly.entity_id
_entity_poly.type
_entity_poly.pdbx_seq_one_letter_code
_entity_poly.pdbx_strand_id
1 'polypeptide(L)'
;MVAKLERAQLMGLVEPNWRRLYNFMFRLTLDRDRAERYLVDVFSKAAAQIDQKPSADGDVEIWLLGIANQLLEDRLPRQPEINFDILDETLRSEATRTDVVRSLSDPMRDFLLWELKQGCMTSVVNCLPPGERAAFVVCHVLKLADDQAAKSLGITESAYKVRLSRARKKVGDYLAPRCEHVNPMNPCRCPARVGTALHKGFIRQVGPVGGEVSLRKPTIPPYGRYGTGEGNEDVPMRDIAAIYGGLPDPDPSADLAQRLVDQLANQ
;
A
#
# COMPACT_ATOMS: atom_id res chain seq x y z
N MET A 1 -28.62 20.56 11.32
CA MET A 1 -28.30 19.41 12.20
C MET A 1 -28.27 18.19 11.32
N VAL A 2 -27.08 17.63 11.04
CA VAL A 2 -27.00 16.34 10.33
C VAL A 2 -27.58 15.29 11.27
N ALA A 3 -28.58 14.54 10.82
CA ALA A 3 -29.14 13.44 11.61
C ALA A 3 -28.01 12.44 11.89
N LYS A 4 -27.78 12.13 13.18
CA LYS A 4 -26.75 11.16 13.56
C LYS A 4 -27.17 9.79 13.01
N LEU A 5 -26.37 9.26 12.08
CA LEU A 5 -26.63 7.96 11.45
C LEU A 5 -26.75 6.87 12.52
N GLU A 6 -27.72 5.99 12.35
CA GLU A 6 -27.86 4.82 13.21
C GLU A 6 -26.67 3.87 13.01
N ARG A 7 -26.32 3.12 14.06
CA ARG A 7 -25.21 2.16 14.04
C ARG A 7 -25.31 1.17 12.87
N ALA A 8 -26.52 0.74 12.52
CA ALA A 8 -26.76 -0.16 11.40
C ALA A 8 -26.41 0.49 10.05
N GLN A 9 -26.73 1.77 9.87
CA GLN A 9 -26.41 2.53 8.65
C GLN A 9 -24.90 2.75 8.53
N LEU A 10 -24.22 3.06 9.65
CA LEU A 10 -22.76 3.17 9.68
C LEU A 10 -22.09 1.84 9.34
N MET A 11 -22.57 0.72 9.91
CA MET A 11 -22.04 -0.61 9.59
C MET A 11 -22.21 -0.95 8.12
N GLY A 12 -23.36 -0.64 7.52
CA GLY A 12 -23.62 -0.84 6.08
C GLY A 12 -22.71 -0.01 5.16
N LEU A 13 -22.21 1.12 5.62
CA LEU A 13 -21.21 1.93 4.89
C LEU A 13 -19.78 1.40 5.11
N VAL A 14 -19.43 1.04 6.35
CA VAL A 14 -18.07 0.67 6.74
C VAL A 14 -17.71 -0.72 6.25
N GLU A 15 -18.48 -1.76 6.57
CA GLU A 15 -18.11 -3.16 6.36
C GLU A 15 -17.69 -3.46 4.90
N PRO A 16 -18.47 -3.07 3.88
CA PRO A 16 -18.13 -3.44 2.50
C PRO A 16 -16.88 -2.74 1.96
N ASN A 17 -16.51 -1.59 2.54
CA ASN A 17 -15.57 -0.66 1.93
C ASN A 17 -14.24 -0.52 2.69
N TRP A 18 -14.23 -0.79 4.01
CA TRP A 18 -13.11 -0.42 4.86
C TRP A 18 -11.79 -1.11 4.49
N ARG A 19 -11.82 -2.36 4.02
CA ARG A 19 -10.59 -3.10 3.68
C ARG A 19 -9.86 -2.46 2.51
N ARG A 20 -10.63 -2.12 1.48
CA ARG A 20 -10.11 -1.52 0.25
C ARG A 20 -9.64 -0.09 0.48
N LEU A 21 -10.40 0.68 1.26
CA LEU A 21 -9.97 2.00 1.72
C LEU A 21 -8.72 1.91 2.60
N TYR A 22 -8.67 0.98 3.56
CA TYR A 22 -7.50 0.79 4.38
C TYR A 22 -6.26 0.44 3.54
N ASN A 23 -6.39 -0.41 2.53
CA ASN A 23 -5.29 -0.69 1.59
C ASN A 23 -4.81 0.60 0.92
N PHE A 24 -5.72 1.37 0.31
CA PHE A 24 -5.37 2.67 -0.29
C PHE A 24 -4.64 3.59 0.71
N MET A 25 -5.24 3.84 1.87
CA MET A 25 -4.72 4.74 2.89
C MET A 25 -3.36 4.27 3.43
N PHE A 26 -3.20 2.97 3.68
CA PHE A 26 -1.95 2.39 4.14
C PHE A 26 -0.83 2.54 3.11
N ARG A 27 -1.11 2.31 1.81
CA ARG A 27 -0.10 2.50 0.75
C ARG A 27 0.32 3.96 0.61
N LEU A 28 -0.57 4.90 0.93
CA LEU A 28 -0.27 6.33 0.83
C LEU A 28 0.44 6.88 2.09
N THR A 29 0.26 6.25 3.25
CA THR A 29 0.82 6.74 4.53
C THR A 29 2.03 5.96 5.01
N LEU A 30 2.14 4.68 4.63
CA LEU A 30 3.12 3.70 5.15
C LEU A 30 3.07 3.52 6.69
N ASP A 31 2.02 4.03 7.33
CA ASP A 31 1.89 4.11 8.78
C ASP A 31 0.50 3.62 9.16
N ARG A 32 0.47 2.52 9.93
CA ARG A 32 -0.78 1.87 10.35
C ARG A 32 -1.65 2.80 11.19
N ASP A 33 -1.06 3.51 12.15
CA ASP A 33 -1.81 4.36 13.07
C ASP A 33 -2.34 5.60 12.35
N ARG A 34 -1.60 6.15 11.38
CA ARG A 34 -2.12 7.19 10.48
C ARG A 34 -3.24 6.65 9.60
N ALA A 35 -3.08 5.48 8.99
CA ALA A 35 -4.09 4.88 8.13
C ALA A 35 -5.40 4.60 8.89
N GLU A 36 -5.34 3.99 10.08
CA GLU A 36 -6.52 3.73 10.90
C GLU A 36 -7.20 5.03 11.35
N ARG A 37 -6.43 6.03 11.82
CA ARG A 37 -6.99 7.34 12.22
C ARG A 37 -7.66 8.06 11.06
N TYR A 38 -7.00 8.15 9.91
CA TYR A 38 -7.58 8.82 8.75
C TYR A 38 -8.77 8.07 8.17
N LEU A 39 -8.84 6.75 8.33
CA LEU A 39 -10.01 5.98 7.92
C LEU A 39 -11.25 6.37 8.72
N VAL A 40 -11.11 6.64 10.03
CA VAL A 40 -12.19 7.22 10.86
C VAL A 40 -12.64 8.57 10.31
N ASP A 41 -11.70 9.46 10.01
CA ASP A 41 -12.00 10.79 9.47
C ASP A 41 -12.74 10.70 8.12
N VAL A 42 -12.34 9.77 7.24
CA VAL A 42 -12.99 9.53 5.95
C VAL A 42 -14.43 9.09 6.14
N PHE A 43 -14.68 8.10 6.99
CA PHE A 43 -16.05 7.63 7.25
C PHE A 43 -16.89 8.68 8.00
N SER A 44 -16.29 9.48 8.86
CA SER A 44 -16.97 10.61 9.53
C SER A 44 -17.40 11.68 8.51
N LYS A 45 -16.51 12.04 7.56
CA LYS A 45 -16.85 12.94 6.45
C LYS A 45 -17.90 12.36 5.50
N ALA A 46 -17.86 11.06 5.25
CA ALA A 46 -18.85 10.38 4.42
C ALA A 46 -20.22 10.33 5.11
N ALA A 47 -20.25 10.02 6.41
CA ALA A 47 -21.44 10.05 7.24
C ALA A 47 -22.09 11.45 7.26
N ALA A 48 -21.28 12.51 7.36
CA ALA A 48 -21.76 13.89 7.31
C ALA A 48 -22.38 14.30 5.95
N GLN A 49 -22.11 13.56 4.89
CA GLN A 49 -22.56 13.83 3.51
C GLN A 49 -23.33 12.65 2.92
N ILE A 50 -24.00 11.87 3.77
CA ILE A 50 -24.65 10.61 3.36
C ILE A 50 -25.72 10.81 2.29
N ASP A 51 -26.35 11.99 2.25
CA ASP A 51 -27.34 12.35 1.22
C ASP A 51 -26.75 12.40 -0.20
N GLN A 52 -25.42 12.51 -0.32
CA GLN A 52 -24.69 12.49 -1.60
C GLN A 52 -24.16 11.09 -1.95
N LYS A 53 -24.41 10.09 -1.10
CA LYS A 53 -23.92 8.72 -1.31
C LYS A 53 -24.52 8.15 -2.59
N PRO A 54 -23.69 7.63 -3.52
CA PRO A 54 -24.20 6.90 -4.68
C PRO A 54 -25.03 5.67 -4.29
N SER A 55 -25.97 5.31 -5.16
CA SER A 55 -26.84 4.15 -4.93
C SER A 55 -26.17 2.82 -5.28
N ALA A 56 -25.26 2.81 -6.25
CA ALA A 56 -24.54 1.60 -6.69
C ALA A 56 -23.27 1.39 -5.86
N ASP A 57 -23.04 0.17 -5.38
CA ASP A 57 -21.91 -0.16 -4.49
C ASP A 57 -20.53 0.22 -5.09
N GLY A 58 -20.33 -0.05 -6.38
CA GLY A 58 -19.09 0.33 -7.07
C GLY A 58 -18.87 1.84 -7.11
N ASP A 59 -19.92 2.65 -7.20
CA ASP A 59 -19.81 4.11 -7.13
C ASP A 59 -19.58 4.61 -5.69
N VAL A 60 -20.08 3.90 -4.67
CA VAL A 60 -19.81 4.21 -3.26
C VAL A 60 -18.32 4.08 -2.96
N GLU A 61 -17.68 3.00 -3.43
CA GLU A 61 -16.24 2.82 -3.26
C GLU A 61 -15.46 4.00 -3.88
N ILE A 62 -15.77 4.36 -5.12
CA ILE A 62 -15.11 5.45 -5.84
C ILE A 62 -15.34 6.80 -5.14
N TRP A 63 -16.54 7.03 -4.61
CA TRP A 63 -16.86 8.23 -3.83
C TRP A 63 -16.05 8.29 -2.52
N LEU A 64 -15.96 7.19 -1.78
CA LEU A 64 -15.16 7.11 -0.55
C LEU A 64 -13.66 7.29 -0.83
N LEU A 65 -13.15 6.75 -1.94
CA LEU A 65 -11.77 6.99 -2.40
C LEU A 65 -11.54 8.47 -2.72
N GLY A 66 -12.53 9.17 -3.27
CA GLY A 66 -12.51 10.62 -3.46
C GLY A 66 -12.34 11.39 -2.16
N ILE A 67 -13.14 11.06 -1.14
CA ILE A 67 -13.06 11.67 0.20
C ILE A 67 -11.68 11.37 0.82
N ALA A 68 -11.21 10.13 0.70
CA ALA A 68 -9.91 9.69 1.18
C ALA A 68 -8.76 10.44 0.51
N ASN A 69 -8.77 10.57 -0.82
CA ASN A 69 -7.74 11.27 -1.57
C ASN A 69 -7.70 12.75 -1.18
N GLN A 70 -8.85 13.43 -1.12
CA GLN A 70 -8.91 14.83 -0.70
C GLN A 70 -8.34 15.02 0.70
N LEU A 71 -8.73 14.18 1.66
CA LEU A 71 -8.21 14.23 3.02
C LEU A 71 -6.69 14.01 3.05
N LEU A 72 -6.17 13.05 2.28
CA LEU A 72 -4.73 12.78 2.24
C LEU A 72 -3.94 13.88 1.54
N GLU A 73 -4.46 14.49 0.48
CA GLU A 73 -3.80 15.65 -0.16
C GLU A 73 -3.67 16.84 0.81
N ASP A 74 -4.62 17.01 1.74
CA ASP A 74 -4.58 18.04 2.79
C ASP A 74 -3.64 17.68 3.95
N ARG A 75 -3.61 16.41 4.36
CA ARG A 75 -2.89 15.94 5.57
C ARG A 75 -1.44 15.54 5.31
N LEU A 76 -1.12 15.03 4.12
CA LEU A 76 0.22 14.59 3.79
C LEU A 76 1.09 15.78 3.38
N PRO A 77 2.39 15.77 3.73
CA PRO A 77 3.31 16.81 3.28
C PRO A 77 3.42 16.79 1.75
N ARG A 78 3.56 17.98 1.16
CA ARG A 78 3.74 18.13 -0.30
C ARG A 78 4.98 17.41 -0.81
N GLN A 79 6.03 17.38 0.01
CA GLN A 79 7.24 16.62 -0.25
C GLN A 79 7.14 15.24 0.43
N PRO A 80 7.56 14.17 -0.26
CA PRO A 80 7.62 12.84 0.33
C PRO A 80 8.46 12.81 1.61
N GLU A 81 7.95 12.20 2.67
CA GLU A 81 8.68 12.01 3.95
C GLU A 81 9.89 11.07 3.80
N ILE A 82 9.81 10.16 2.83
CA ILE A 82 10.93 9.32 2.39
C ILE A 82 11.23 9.62 0.94
N ASN A 83 12.51 9.54 0.56
CA ASN A 83 12.94 9.70 -0.83
C ASN A 83 13.83 8.51 -1.24
N PHE A 84 14.22 8.48 -2.52
CA PHE A 84 15.01 7.38 -3.06
C PHE A 84 16.38 7.25 -2.41
N ASP A 85 17.02 8.36 -2.02
CA ASP A 85 18.34 8.37 -1.39
C ASP A 85 18.27 7.78 0.02
N ILE A 86 17.28 8.18 0.83
CA ILE A 86 17.03 7.60 2.16
C ILE A 86 16.76 6.10 2.07
N LEU A 87 15.99 5.67 1.05
CA LEU A 87 15.71 4.26 0.84
C LEU A 87 16.96 3.47 0.42
N ASP A 88 17.84 4.07 -0.41
CA ASP A 88 19.15 3.53 -0.78
C ASP A 88 20.08 3.42 0.44
N GLU A 89 20.15 4.45 1.29
CA GLU A 89 20.93 4.43 2.53
C GLU A 89 20.46 3.34 3.51
N THR A 90 19.14 3.17 3.60
CA THR A 90 18.50 2.20 4.48
C THR A 90 18.75 0.76 4.03
N LEU A 91 18.59 0.46 2.74
CA LEU A 91 18.59 -0.92 2.22
C LEU A 91 19.83 -1.31 1.42
N ARG A 92 20.64 -0.36 0.94
CA ARG A 92 21.70 -0.63 -0.06
C ARG A 92 23.11 -0.13 0.29
N SER A 93 23.39 0.33 1.52
CA SER A 93 24.74 0.77 1.91
C SER A 93 25.80 -0.35 1.85
N GLU A 94 27.09 -0.08 1.64
CA GLU A 94 28.09 -1.14 1.34
C GLU A 94 28.29 -2.19 2.46
N ALA A 95 28.02 -1.82 3.71
CA ALA A 95 28.06 -2.73 4.86
C ALA A 95 26.93 -3.79 4.87
N THR A 96 25.99 -3.75 3.91
CA THR A 96 24.69 -4.43 4.00
C THR A 96 24.64 -5.82 3.35
N ARG A 97 25.74 -6.37 2.82
CA ARG A 97 25.75 -7.77 2.37
C ARG A 97 25.82 -8.69 3.59
N THR A 98 24.65 -9.06 4.11
CA THR A 98 24.54 -9.96 5.27
C THR A 98 24.22 -11.38 4.83
N ASP A 99 24.85 -12.37 5.47
CA ASP A 99 24.53 -13.80 5.29
C ASP A 99 23.42 -14.29 6.24
N VAL A 100 22.72 -13.37 6.94
CA VAL A 100 21.64 -13.68 7.91
C VAL A 100 20.61 -14.65 7.34
N VAL A 101 20.26 -14.49 6.06
CA VAL A 101 19.28 -15.34 5.35
C VAL A 101 19.68 -16.81 5.30
N ARG A 102 20.98 -17.12 5.31
CA ARG A 102 21.49 -18.51 5.31
C ARG A 102 21.28 -19.22 6.65
N SER A 103 21.18 -18.47 7.75
CA SER A 103 20.97 -19.01 9.10
C SER A 103 19.48 -19.16 9.48
N LEU A 104 18.56 -18.72 8.62
CA LEU A 104 17.12 -18.81 8.88
C LEU A 104 16.54 -20.16 8.38
N SER A 105 15.55 -20.69 9.10
CA SER A 105 14.77 -21.83 8.62
C SER A 105 13.97 -21.44 7.36
N ASP A 106 13.65 -22.42 6.51
CA ASP A 106 12.97 -22.16 5.23
C ASP A 106 11.66 -21.34 5.39
N PRO A 107 10.74 -21.65 6.32
CA PRO A 107 9.50 -20.87 6.46
C PRO A 107 9.71 -19.43 6.92
N MET A 108 10.67 -19.22 7.84
CA MET A 108 11.01 -17.89 8.37
C MET A 108 11.71 -17.05 7.32
N ARG A 109 12.63 -17.67 6.57
CA ARG A 109 13.34 -17.05 5.46
C ARG A 109 12.37 -16.52 4.41
N ASP A 110 11.43 -17.36 3.98
CA ASP A 110 10.48 -17.01 2.94
C ASP A 110 9.53 -15.89 3.40
N PHE A 111 9.12 -15.90 4.67
CA PHE A 111 8.34 -14.82 5.26
C PHE A 111 9.10 -13.48 5.23
N LEU A 112 10.34 -13.46 5.70
CA LEU A 112 11.14 -12.23 5.76
C LEU A 112 11.53 -11.69 4.38
N LEU A 113 11.83 -12.58 3.42
CA LEU A 113 12.08 -12.17 2.03
C LEU A 113 10.83 -11.53 1.42
N TRP A 114 9.68 -12.13 1.68
CA TRP A 114 8.41 -11.61 1.24
C TRP A 114 8.14 -10.25 1.91
N GLU A 115 8.25 -10.13 3.22
CA GLU A 115 8.01 -8.89 3.98
C GLU A 115 8.92 -7.76 3.47
N LEU A 116 10.21 -8.06 3.24
CA LEU A 116 11.16 -7.13 2.66
C LEU A 116 10.76 -6.65 1.27
N LYS A 117 10.39 -7.57 0.38
CA LYS A 117 9.92 -7.22 -0.97
C LYS A 117 8.74 -6.28 -0.86
N GLN A 118 7.74 -6.66 -0.07
CA GLN A 118 6.52 -5.89 0.14
C GLN A 118 6.78 -4.48 0.68
N GLY A 119 7.62 -4.38 1.71
CA GLY A 119 7.99 -3.10 2.32
C GLY A 119 8.80 -2.23 1.37
N CYS A 120 9.75 -2.81 0.65
CA CYS A 120 10.54 -2.10 -0.35
C CYS A 120 9.64 -1.56 -1.48
N MET A 121 8.77 -2.38 -2.07
CA MET A 121 7.89 -1.94 -3.16
C MET A 121 6.94 -0.82 -2.70
N THR A 122 6.39 -0.93 -1.49
CA THR A 122 5.52 0.12 -0.92
C THR A 122 6.31 1.40 -0.63
N SER A 123 7.52 1.30 -0.10
CA SER A 123 8.39 2.44 0.18
C SER A 123 8.81 3.18 -1.09
N VAL A 124 9.05 2.47 -2.19
CA VAL A 124 9.36 3.08 -3.50
C VAL A 124 8.22 3.98 -3.99
N VAL A 125 6.97 3.55 -3.82
CA VAL A 125 5.80 4.37 -4.17
C VAL A 125 5.66 5.56 -3.21
N ASN A 126 6.04 5.39 -1.95
CA ASN A 126 6.06 6.46 -0.95
C ASN A 126 7.21 7.47 -1.17
N CYS A 127 8.14 7.24 -2.09
CA CYS A 127 9.10 8.24 -2.56
C CYS A 127 8.49 9.22 -3.58
N LEU A 128 7.28 8.95 -4.07
CA LEU A 128 6.56 9.82 -5.01
C LEU A 128 5.79 10.91 -4.27
N PRO A 129 5.62 12.11 -4.89
CA PRO A 129 4.69 13.12 -4.38
C PRO A 129 3.26 12.56 -4.22
N PRO A 130 2.46 13.05 -3.24
CA PRO A 130 1.16 12.46 -2.90
C PRO A 130 0.22 12.22 -4.09
N GLY A 131 0.09 13.19 -5.00
CA GLY A 131 -0.80 13.04 -6.17
C GLY A 131 -0.32 12.00 -7.19
N GLU A 132 1.00 11.86 -7.39
CA GLU A 132 1.57 10.81 -8.25
C GLU A 132 1.46 9.44 -7.59
N ARG A 133 1.69 9.38 -6.27
CA ARG A 133 1.51 8.20 -5.42
C ARG A 133 0.10 7.66 -5.50
N ALA A 134 -0.90 8.53 -5.32
CA ALA A 134 -2.32 8.17 -5.39
C ALA A 134 -2.67 7.59 -6.77
N ALA A 135 -2.28 8.27 -7.86
CA ALA A 135 -2.49 7.81 -9.23
C ALA A 135 -1.86 6.43 -9.49
N PHE A 136 -0.66 6.19 -8.96
CA PHE A 136 0.02 4.90 -9.10
C PHE A 136 -0.72 3.78 -8.34
N VAL A 137 -1.16 4.04 -7.11
CA VAL A 137 -1.84 3.05 -6.25
C VAL A 137 -3.20 2.67 -6.82
N VAL A 138 -4.03 3.63 -7.26
CA VAL A 138 -5.35 3.31 -7.84
C VAL A 138 -5.23 2.49 -9.13
N CYS A 139 -4.21 2.76 -9.93
CA CYS A 139 -3.96 2.05 -11.19
C CYS A 139 -3.43 0.64 -10.94
N HIS A 140 -2.31 0.52 -10.23
CA HIS A 140 -1.56 -0.75 -10.18
C HIS A 140 -1.94 -1.63 -9.01
N VAL A 141 -2.33 -1.06 -7.88
CA VAL A 141 -2.70 -1.84 -6.67
C VAL A 141 -4.20 -2.12 -6.66
N LEU A 142 -5.04 -1.08 -6.84
CA LEU A 142 -6.50 -1.25 -6.82
C LEU A 142 -7.08 -1.68 -8.17
N LYS A 143 -6.30 -1.59 -9.26
CA LYS A 143 -6.68 -2.02 -10.62
C LYS A 143 -7.95 -1.34 -11.14
N LEU A 144 -8.13 -0.06 -10.82
CA LEU A 144 -9.23 0.74 -11.33
C LEU A 144 -9.01 1.09 -12.81
N ALA A 145 -10.10 1.15 -13.57
CA ALA A 145 -10.09 1.71 -14.93
C ALA A 145 -9.76 3.20 -14.90
N ASP A 146 -9.23 3.75 -16.00
CA ASP A 146 -8.72 5.14 -16.04
C ASP A 146 -9.78 6.19 -15.68
N ASP A 147 -11.03 5.98 -16.10
CA ASP A 147 -12.16 6.86 -15.81
C ASP A 147 -12.55 6.82 -14.32
N GLN A 148 -12.63 5.62 -13.75
CA GLN A 148 -12.90 5.41 -12.33
C GLN A 148 -11.76 5.94 -11.45
N ALA A 149 -10.51 5.71 -11.86
CA ALA A 149 -9.33 6.22 -11.18
C ALA A 149 -9.34 7.76 -11.17
N ALA A 150 -9.58 8.41 -12.30
CA ALA A 150 -9.68 9.87 -12.37
C ALA A 150 -10.81 10.41 -11.48
N LYS A 151 -12.00 9.78 -11.52
CA LYS A 151 -13.15 10.11 -10.66
C LYS A 151 -12.80 9.96 -9.18
N SER A 152 -12.14 8.86 -8.79
CA SER A 152 -11.73 8.58 -7.41
C SER A 152 -10.67 9.56 -6.88
N LEU A 153 -9.93 10.23 -7.76
CA LEU A 153 -8.93 11.22 -7.38
C LEU A 153 -9.44 12.66 -7.49
N GLY A 154 -10.66 12.87 -7.98
CA GLY A 154 -11.25 14.21 -8.15
C GLY A 154 -10.56 15.06 -9.22
N ILE A 155 -9.98 14.45 -10.25
CA ILE A 155 -9.24 15.13 -11.32
C ILE A 155 -9.74 14.70 -12.71
N THR A 156 -9.37 15.44 -13.75
CA THR A 156 -9.66 15.04 -15.12
C THR A 156 -8.87 13.80 -15.52
N GLU A 157 -9.41 12.99 -16.43
CA GLU A 157 -8.72 11.80 -16.96
C GLU A 157 -7.36 12.16 -17.59
N SER A 158 -7.28 13.33 -18.26
CA SER A 158 -6.03 13.86 -18.80
C SER A 158 -4.98 14.15 -17.71
N ALA A 159 -5.38 14.79 -16.60
CA ALA A 159 -4.50 15.07 -15.49
C ALA A 159 -4.05 13.78 -14.78
N TYR A 160 -4.95 12.81 -14.64
CA TYR A 160 -4.64 11.48 -14.10
C TYR A 160 -3.59 10.77 -14.95
N LYS A 161 -3.76 10.70 -16.27
CA LYS A 161 -2.80 10.08 -17.20
C LYS A 161 -1.41 10.73 -17.11
N VAL A 162 -1.34 12.05 -16.95
CA VAL A 162 -0.08 12.76 -16.72
C VAL A 162 0.57 12.38 -15.39
N ARG A 163 -0.20 12.37 -14.27
CA ARG A 163 0.31 11.95 -12.95
C ARG A 163 0.82 10.51 -12.98
N LEU A 164 0.05 9.60 -13.57
CA LEU A 164 0.41 8.19 -13.68
C LEU A 164 1.65 7.96 -14.55
N SER A 165 1.78 8.66 -15.68
CA SER A 165 2.96 8.58 -16.54
C SER A 165 4.23 9.00 -15.78
N ARG A 166 4.17 10.13 -15.05
CA ARG A 166 5.28 10.60 -14.21
C ARG A 166 5.64 9.60 -13.10
N ALA A 167 4.64 9.06 -12.42
CA ALA A 167 4.82 8.05 -11.38
C ALA A 167 5.50 6.79 -11.93
N ARG A 168 5.00 6.24 -13.04
CA ARG A 168 5.58 5.07 -13.72
C ARG A 168 7.03 5.32 -14.13
N LYS A 169 7.32 6.49 -14.69
CA LYS A 169 8.69 6.87 -15.08
C LYS A 169 9.63 6.87 -13.87
N LYS A 170 9.27 7.57 -12.78
CA LYS A 170 10.11 7.65 -11.57
C LYS A 170 10.35 6.27 -10.93
N VAL A 171 9.30 5.47 -10.81
CA VAL A 171 9.40 4.09 -10.27
C VAL A 171 10.26 3.22 -11.18
N GLY A 172 10.08 3.33 -12.50
CA GLY A 172 10.87 2.61 -13.50
C GLY A 172 12.34 3.00 -13.46
N ASP A 173 12.66 4.30 -13.52
CA ASP A 173 14.02 4.83 -13.48
C ASP A 173 14.76 4.39 -12.19
N TYR A 174 14.03 4.28 -11.08
CA TYR A 174 14.59 3.80 -9.82
C TYR A 174 14.81 2.27 -9.81
N LEU A 175 13.80 1.47 -10.16
CA LEU A 175 13.85 0.02 -10.02
C LEU A 175 14.61 -0.69 -11.15
N ALA A 176 14.52 -0.19 -12.39
CA ALA A 176 15.05 -0.88 -13.58
C ALA A 176 16.55 -1.21 -13.50
N PRO A 177 17.44 -0.32 -13.02
CA PRO A 177 18.86 -0.65 -12.89
C PRO A 177 19.22 -1.31 -11.54
N ARG A 178 18.27 -1.45 -10.62
CA ARG A 178 18.56 -1.80 -9.21
C ARG A 178 17.96 -3.13 -8.76
N CYS A 179 16.69 -3.41 -9.06
CA CYS A 179 15.92 -4.46 -8.39
C CYS A 179 15.98 -5.82 -9.10
N GLU A 180 16.34 -6.90 -8.39
CA GLU A 180 16.36 -8.27 -8.96
C GLU A 180 14.99 -8.74 -9.45
N HIS A 181 13.90 -8.22 -8.89
CA HIS A 181 12.54 -8.56 -9.33
C HIS A 181 12.19 -7.99 -10.70
N VAL A 182 12.85 -6.90 -11.12
CA VAL A 182 12.68 -6.31 -12.47
C VAL A 182 13.63 -6.99 -13.47
N ASN A 183 14.91 -7.14 -13.08
CA ASN A 183 15.91 -7.85 -13.88
C ASN A 183 16.81 -8.67 -12.94
N PRO A 184 16.91 -10.01 -13.10
CA PRO A 184 17.73 -10.87 -12.24
C PRO A 184 19.22 -10.50 -12.18
N MET A 185 19.73 -9.79 -13.20
CA MET A 185 21.12 -9.33 -13.26
C MET A 185 21.38 -8.08 -12.41
N ASN A 186 20.33 -7.45 -11.88
CA ASN A 186 20.47 -6.25 -11.08
C ASN A 186 21.15 -6.51 -9.71
N PRO A 187 21.81 -5.48 -9.15
CA PRO A 187 22.64 -5.64 -7.95
C PRO A 187 21.85 -5.76 -6.64
N CYS A 188 20.63 -5.23 -6.55
CA CYS A 188 19.82 -5.33 -5.32
C CYS A 188 19.11 -6.68 -5.24
N ARG A 189 19.60 -7.53 -4.34
CA ARG A 189 19.03 -8.85 -4.06
C ARG A 189 18.42 -8.88 -2.66
N CYS A 190 17.12 -9.17 -2.55
CA CYS A 190 16.39 -9.26 -1.29
C CYS A 190 17.11 -10.17 -0.27
N PRO A 191 17.60 -11.38 -0.64
CA PRO A 191 18.38 -12.22 0.28
C PRO A 191 19.61 -11.54 0.88
N ALA A 192 20.26 -10.65 0.14
CA ALA A 192 21.42 -9.93 0.65
C ALA A 192 21.03 -8.80 1.60
N ARG A 193 19.77 -8.30 1.58
CA ARG A 193 19.34 -7.11 2.33
C ARG A 193 18.53 -7.41 3.60
N VAL A 194 18.00 -8.62 3.78
CA VAL A 194 17.15 -8.98 4.94
C VAL A 194 17.81 -8.65 6.28
N GLY A 195 19.10 -8.96 6.47
CA GLY A 195 19.77 -8.69 7.74
C GLY A 195 19.85 -7.20 8.06
N THR A 196 20.06 -6.36 7.03
CA THR A 196 20.05 -4.89 7.22
C THR A 196 18.64 -4.40 7.49
N ALA A 197 17.65 -4.89 6.75
CA ALA A 197 16.27 -4.51 6.94
C ALA A 197 15.80 -4.81 8.37
N LEU A 198 16.17 -5.97 8.93
CA LEU A 198 15.93 -6.30 10.34
C LEU A 198 16.67 -5.36 11.30
N HIS A 199 17.98 -5.16 11.09
CA HIS A 199 18.80 -4.30 11.95
C HIS A 199 18.32 -2.85 11.99
N LYS A 200 17.84 -2.33 10.86
CA LYS A 200 17.31 -0.96 10.74
C LYS A 200 15.83 -0.84 11.14
N GLY A 201 15.17 -1.94 11.49
CA GLY A 201 13.76 -1.97 11.86
C GLY A 201 12.78 -1.87 10.68
N PHE A 202 13.28 -1.90 9.44
CA PHE A 202 12.49 -1.81 8.21
C PHE A 202 11.53 -3.00 8.02
N ILE A 203 11.88 -4.17 8.57
CA ILE A 203 11.02 -5.36 8.69
C ILE A 203 11.22 -6.00 10.08
N ARG A 204 10.30 -6.87 10.53
CA ARG A 204 10.38 -7.48 11.88
C ARG A 204 10.16 -8.99 11.88
N GLN A 205 10.86 -9.69 12.76
CA GLN A 205 10.84 -11.16 12.83
C GLN A 205 9.57 -11.76 13.46
N VAL A 206 8.99 -11.16 14.51
CA VAL A 206 7.75 -11.60 15.21
C VAL A 206 7.14 -10.42 16.02
N GLY A 207 5.82 -10.20 16.01
CA GLY A 207 5.11 -9.32 16.98
C GLY A 207 4.05 -8.36 16.39
N PRO A 208 3.17 -7.75 17.22
CA PRO A 208 2.07 -6.93 16.74
C PRO A 208 2.60 -5.68 16.02
N VAL A 209 1.98 -5.42 14.87
CA VAL A 209 2.34 -4.42 13.87
C VAL A 209 2.28 -3.01 14.48
N GLY A 210 3.41 -2.48 14.91
CA GLY A 210 3.56 -1.09 15.29
C GLY A 210 4.48 -0.39 14.30
N GLY A 211 3.92 0.14 13.21
CA GLY A 211 4.62 0.90 12.17
C GLY A 211 5.64 0.08 11.36
N GLU A 212 5.67 0.28 10.04
CA GLU A 212 6.66 -0.31 9.13
C GLU A 212 6.37 -1.80 8.76
N VAL A 213 5.31 -1.92 7.94
CA VAL A 213 4.93 -3.00 7.02
C VAL A 213 4.54 -4.37 7.59
N SER A 214 3.22 -4.56 7.82
CA SER A 214 2.59 -5.89 7.82
C SER A 214 1.58 -6.00 6.68
N LEU A 215 1.97 -6.73 5.63
CA LEU A 215 1.01 -7.26 4.68
C LEU A 215 0.54 -8.64 5.15
N ARG A 216 -0.53 -9.20 4.60
CA ARG A 216 -0.90 -10.60 4.87
C ARG A 216 -0.10 -11.52 3.95
N LYS A 217 0.69 -12.48 4.48
CA LYS A 217 1.25 -13.56 3.62
C LYS A 217 0.04 -14.27 3.01
N PRO A 218 -0.09 -14.38 1.68
CA PRO A 218 -1.17 -15.17 1.11
C PRO A 218 -1.11 -16.58 1.73
N THR A 219 -2.27 -17.12 2.13
CA THR A 219 -2.40 -18.44 2.78
C THR A 219 -2.07 -19.62 1.86
N ILE A 220 -1.66 -19.32 0.63
CA ILE A 220 -1.21 -20.29 -0.37
C ILE A 220 0.32 -20.41 -0.22
N PRO A 221 0.89 -21.64 -0.14
CA PRO A 221 2.33 -21.88 0.01
C PRO A 221 3.14 -21.15 -1.07
N PRO A 222 4.44 -20.87 -0.84
CA PRO A 222 5.13 -19.80 -1.53
C PRO A 222 5.18 -20.08 -3.04
N TYR A 223 4.48 -19.24 -3.80
CA TYR A 223 4.94 -18.85 -5.13
C TYR A 223 6.43 -18.54 -4.97
N GLY A 224 7.31 -19.18 -5.75
CA GLY A 224 8.75 -19.22 -5.51
C GLY A 224 9.47 -17.88 -5.39
N ARG A 225 10.78 -17.86 -5.62
CA ARG A 225 11.66 -16.71 -5.29
C ARG A 225 11.09 -15.33 -5.65
N TYR A 226 10.25 -15.22 -6.68
CA TYR A 226 9.70 -13.97 -7.17
C TYR A 226 8.23 -13.68 -6.81
N GLY A 227 7.50 -14.57 -6.12
CA GLY A 227 6.12 -14.31 -5.71
C GLY A 227 5.12 -14.20 -6.88
N THR A 228 5.27 -15.06 -7.89
CA THR A 228 4.74 -14.93 -9.26
C THR A 228 3.48 -15.74 -9.57
N GLY A 229 2.89 -16.39 -8.57
CA GLY A 229 1.82 -17.35 -8.82
C GLY A 229 2.36 -18.78 -9.04
N GLU A 230 1.44 -19.74 -8.96
CA GLU A 230 1.72 -21.16 -9.19
C GLU A 230 2.11 -21.37 -10.66
N GLY A 231 3.19 -22.12 -10.90
CA GLY A 231 3.72 -22.38 -12.25
C GLY A 231 4.63 -21.30 -12.85
N ASN A 232 4.83 -20.16 -12.18
CA ASN A 232 5.72 -19.08 -12.63
C ASN A 232 6.82 -18.75 -11.62
N GLU A 233 7.06 -19.62 -10.66
CA GLU A 233 7.84 -19.42 -9.42
C GLU A 233 9.24 -18.81 -9.62
N ASP A 234 9.86 -19.10 -10.77
CA ASP A 234 11.19 -18.62 -11.18
C ASP A 234 11.17 -17.60 -12.33
N VAL A 235 9.98 -17.20 -12.81
CA VAL A 235 9.83 -16.24 -13.91
C VAL A 235 9.97 -14.81 -13.37
N PRO A 236 10.95 -14.02 -13.82
CA PRO A 236 11.06 -12.63 -13.38
C PRO A 236 9.79 -11.86 -13.74
N MET A 237 9.20 -11.17 -12.78
CA MET A 237 8.03 -10.32 -13.02
C MET A 237 8.52 -9.00 -13.61
N ARG A 238 8.74 -8.98 -14.93
CA ARG A 238 9.44 -7.89 -15.62
C ARG A 238 8.64 -6.59 -15.67
N ASP A 239 7.30 -6.67 -15.56
CA ASP A 239 6.40 -5.52 -15.60
C ASP A 239 6.10 -4.99 -14.20
N ILE A 240 6.32 -3.69 -14.00
CA ILE A 240 6.00 -2.95 -12.78
C ILE A 240 4.50 -3.13 -12.43
N ALA A 241 3.61 -3.14 -13.42
CA ALA A 241 2.18 -3.33 -13.19
C ALA A 241 1.89 -4.69 -12.55
N ALA A 242 2.56 -5.75 -13.01
CA ALA A 242 2.42 -7.08 -12.43
C ALA A 242 2.99 -7.13 -11.00
N ILE A 243 4.17 -6.51 -10.76
CA ILE A 243 4.79 -6.50 -9.41
C ILE A 243 3.86 -5.84 -8.40
N TYR A 244 3.31 -4.67 -8.74
CA TYR A 244 2.46 -3.91 -7.84
C TYR A 244 1.04 -4.48 -7.74
N GLY A 245 0.50 -5.02 -8.83
CA GLY A 245 -0.81 -5.67 -8.85
C GLY A 245 -0.85 -7.05 -8.20
N GLY A 246 0.31 -7.63 -7.89
CA GLY A 246 0.47 -8.83 -7.09
C GLY A 246 0.83 -8.56 -5.62
N LEU A 247 0.90 -7.28 -5.18
CA LEU A 247 1.12 -6.99 -3.76
C LEU A 247 -0.12 -7.44 -2.97
N PRO A 248 0.05 -8.22 -1.90
CA PRO A 248 -1.05 -8.64 -1.05
C PRO A 248 -1.56 -7.46 -0.24
N ASP A 249 -2.84 -7.49 0.11
CA ASP A 249 -3.46 -6.47 0.92
C ASP A 249 -2.83 -6.41 2.32
N PRO A 250 -2.78 -5.21 2.94
CA PRO A 250 -2.32 -5.07 4.31
C PRO A 250 -3.26 -5.81 5.27
N ASP A 251 -2.70 -6.25 6.41
CA ASP A 251 -3.44 -7.03 7.41
C ASP A 251 -3.75 -6.19 8.66
N PRO A 252 -4.78 -5.32 8.63
CA PRO A 252 -5.25 -4.64 9.82
C PRO A 252 -5.87 -5.65 10.80
N SER A 253 -5.99 -5.24 12.07
CA SER A 253 -6.62 -6.10 13.08
C SER A 253 -8.06 -6.45 12.71
N ALA A 254 -8.48 -7.68 13.04
CA ALA A 254 -9.78 -8.22 12.66
C ALA A 254 -10.97 -7.42 13.21
N ASP A 255 -10.77 -6.70 14.32
CA ASP A 255 -11.74 -5.85 14.98
C ASP A 255 -11.80 -4.42 14.42
N LEU A 256 -10.98 -4.07 13.42
CA LEU A 256 -10.88 -2.68 12.92
C LEU A 256 -12.25 -2.14 12.47
N ALA A 257 -13.03 -2.90 11.71
CA ALA A 257 -14.36 -2.48 11.26
C ALA A 257 -15.28 -2.12 12.45
N GLN A 258 -15.26 -2.95 13.50
CA GLN A 258 -16.05 -2.74 14.70
C GLN A 258 -15.59 -1.49 15.45
N ARG A 259 -14.27 -1.32 15.62
CA ARG A 259 -13.67 -0.12 16.23
C ARG A 259 -14.02 1.16 15.48
N LEU A 260 -14.00 1.13 14.14
CA LEU A 260 -14.40 2.28 13.32
C LEU A 260 -15.85 2.68 13.58
N VAL A 261 -16.78 1.72 13.56
CA VAL A 261 -18.21 1.99 13.81
C VAL A 261 -18.44 2.49 15.24
N ASP A 262 -17.77 1.91 16.24
CA ASP A 262 -17.87 2.36 17.63
C ASP A 262 -17.36 3.79 17.81
N GLN A 263 -16.25 4.15 17.17
CA GLN A 263 -15.73 5.52 17.22
C GLN A 263 -16.68 6.51 16.54
N LEU A 264 -17.22 6.17 15.37
CA LEU A 264 -18.16 7.03 14.64
C LEU A 264 -19.48 7.23 15.38
N ALA A 265 -20.01 6.19 16.04
CA ALA A 265 -21.25 6.29 16.82
C ALA A 265 -21.11 7.14 18.08
N ASN A 266 -19.89 7.29 18.60
CA ASN A 266 -19.59 8.06 19.81
C ASN A 266 -19.15 9.51 19.55
N GLN A 267 -18.96 9.91 18.29
CA GLN A 267 -18.77 11.31 17.86
C GLN A 267 -20.10 12.07 17.86
#